data_AF-A0A238JMZ6-F1
#
_entry.id   AF-A0A238JMZ6-F1
#
_cell.length_a   1.000
_cell.length_b   1.000
_cell.length_c   1.000
_cell.angle_alpha   90.00
_cell.angle_beta   90.00
_cell.angle_gamma   90.00
#
_symmetry.space_group_name_H-M   'P 1'
#
loop_
_entity.id
_entity.type
_entity.pdbx_description
1 polymer ?
#
loop_
_entity_poly.entity_id
_entity_poly.type
_entity_poly.pdbx_seq_one_letter_code
_entity_poly.pdbx_strand_id
1 'polypeptide(L)'
;MFQYPPFPFPGWTTDFNAPFSGDVVQTIEPRVFSPSIAGDAEIEERIHMNVASYGTQLGKILRALDILGKATGTDLPEIDKLIASVNAEKAEARGTLRAEAEAALERLKRVDPDAWAEVTGA
;
A
#
# COMPACT_ATOMS: atom_id res chain seq x y z
N MET A 1 30.47 -9.75 -19.33
CA MET A 1 30.76 -8.30 -19.34
C MET A 1 29.77 -7.68 -20.32
N PHE A 2 28.68 -7.09 -19.83
CA PHE A 2 27.69 -6.39 -20.66
C PHE A 2 28.05 -4.90 -20.65
N GLN A 3 28.37 -4.35 -21.81
CA GLN A 3 28.50 -2.90 -22.00
C GLN A 3 27.15 -2.40 -22.54
N TYR A 4 26.32 -1.84 -21.66
CA TYR A 4 25.11 -1.10 -22.04
C TYR A 4 25.49 0.31 -22.51
N PRO A 5 24.92 0.84 -23.61
CA PRO A 5 24.97 2.27 -23.86
C PRO A 5 24.05 3.00 -22.86
N PRO A 6 24.36 4.25 -22.52
CA PRO A 6 23.98 4.85 -21.24
C PRO A 6 22.58 5.52 -21.29
N PHE A 7 21.75 5.10 -20.33
CA PHE A 7 20.55 5.68 -19.68
C PHE A 7 20.08 7.10 -20.07
N PRO A 8 18.75 7.34 -20.11
CA PRO A 8 17.94 7.41 -18.86
C PRO A 8 16.51 6.81 -18.98
N PHE A 9 16.24 5.75 -18.19
CA PHE A 9 14.95 5.05 -17.96
C PHE A 9 14.21 4.51 -19.20
N PRO A 10 14.29 3.19 -19.49
CA PRO A 10 13.28 2.24 -18.97
C PRO A 10 13.80 0.78 -18.82
N GLY A 11 13.15 -0.07 -18.02
CA GLY A 11 13.39 -1.53 -18.14
C GLY A 11 13.32 -2.42 -16.89
N TRP A 12 12.63 -2.03 -15.81
CA TRP A 12 12.33 -2.97 -14.72
C TRP A 12 10.90 -3.54 -14.88
N THR A 13 10.71 -4.41 -15.88
CA THR A 13 9.68 -5.46 -15.79
C THR A 13 10.40 -6.80 -15.71
N THR A 14 10.21 -7.50 -14.58
CA THR A 14 10.72 -8.85 -14.39
C THR A 14 9.66 -9.82 -14.92
N ASP A 15 9.58 -9.96 -16.25
CA ASP A 15 8.65 -10.90 -16.87
C ASP A 15 9.33 -12.28 -16.96
N PHE A 16 9.17 -13.09 -15.92
CA PHE A 16 9.56 -14.50 -15.94
C PHE A 16 8.31 -15.37 -16.22
N ASN A 17 8.15 -15.80 -17.47
CA ASN A 17 7.04 -16.65 -17.90
C ASN A 17 7.49 -18.12 -17.97
N ALA A 18 6.99 -18.96 -17.06
CA ALA A 18 7.21 -20.41 -17.11
C ALA A 18 6.36 -21.06 -18.23
N PRO A 19 6.86 -22.10 -18.93
CA PRO A 19 6.10 -22.76 -19.99
C PRO A 19 4.83 -23.40 -19.41
N PHE A 20 3.69 -23.21 -20.10
CA PHE A 20 2.30 -23.49 -19.68
C PHE A 20 1.62 -22.48 -18.75
N SER A 21 2.33 -21.45 -18.26
CA SER A 21 1.66 -20.23 -17.84
C SER A 21 1.30 -19.48 -19.13
N GLY A 22 0.01 -19.26 -19.39
CA GLY A 22 -0.38 -18.29 -20.42
C GLY A 22 0.31 -16.95 -20.19
N ASP A 23 0.30 -16.06 -21.18
CA ASP A 23 0.74 -14.66 -21.04
C ASP A 23 -0.08 -13.97 -19.94
N VAL A 24 0.28 -14.22 -18.69
CA VAL A 24 -0.21 -13.50 -17.53
C VAL A 24 0.75 -12.33 -17.41
N VAL A 25 0.58 -11.36 -18.31
CA VAL A 25 1.08 -10.02 -18.07
C VAL A 25 0.35 -9.53 -16.83
N GLN A 26 0.99 -9.66 -15.66
CA GLN A 26 0.49 -9.02 -14.44
C GLN A 26 0.76 -7.53 -14.58
N THR A 27 -0.10 -6.86 -15.35
CA THR A 27 -0.16 -5.40 -15.39
C THR A 27 -0.64 -4.92 -14.02
N ILE A 28 0.33 -4.71 -13.11
CA ILE A 28 0.15 -3.93 -11.88
C ILE A 28 0.49 -2.47 -12.21
N GLU A 29 -0.14 -1.93 -13.24
CA GLU A 29 -0.01 -0.52 -13.60
C GLU A 29 -1.28 0.20 -13.12
N PRO A 30 -1.18 1.39 -12.48
CA PRO A 30 -2.31 2.28 -12.39
C PRO A 30 -2.64 2.71 -13.83
N ARG A 31 -3.68 2.11 -14.41
CA ARG A 31 -4.16 2.46 -15.75
C ARG A 31 -4.93 3.78 -15.70
N VAL A 32 -4.23 4.86 -15.43
CA VAL A 32 -4.79 6.21 -15.57
C VAL A 32 -5.08 6.41 -17.06
N PHE A 33 -6.35 6.60 -17.42
CA PHE A 33 -6.85 6.81 -18.80
C PHE A 33 -6.95 5.58 -19.71
N SER A 34 -7.30 4.39 -19.19
CA SER A 34 -7.60 3.24 -20.07
C SER A 34 -9.00 3.36 -20.72
N PRO A 35 -9.09 3.34 -22.07
CA PRO A 35 -10.37 3.43 -22.79
C PRO A 35 -11.19 2.14 -22.75
N SER A 36 -10.69 1.07 -22.11
CA SER A 36 -11.37 -0.23 -22.03
C SER A 36 -12.19 -0.42 -20.76
N ILE A 37 -12.26 0.59 -19.88
CA ILE A 37 -13.13 0.58 -18.71
C ILE A 37 -14.36 1.41 -19.04
N ALA A 38 -15.54 0.79 -19.08
CA ALA A 38 -16.81 1.45 -19.36
C ALA A 38 -17.33 2.29 -18.16
N GLY A 39 -16.44 2.66 -17.25
CA GLY A 39 -16.70 3.42 -16.03
C GLY A 39 -16.12 4.83 -16.12
N ASP A 40 -16.58 5.71 -15.25
CA ASP A 40 -16.05 7.06 -15.13
C ASP A 40 -14.71 7.02 -14.36
N ALA A 41 -13.63 7.39 -15.03
CA ALA A 41 -12.27 7.30 -14.51
C ALA A 41 -12.06 8.15 -13.24
N GLU A 42 -12.69 9.32 -13.14
CA GLU A 42 -12.57 10.19 -11.96
C GLU A 42 -13.27 9.55 -10.75
N ILE A 43 -14.42 8.93 -10.99
CA ILE A 43 -15.15 8.20 -9.95
C ILE A 43 -14.34 6.99 -9.47
N GLU A 44 -13.75 6.22 -10.39
CA GLU A 44 -12.96 5.03 -10.05
C GLU A 44 -11.70 5.37 -9.26
N GLU A 45 -10.99 6.43 -9.64
CA GLU A 45 -9.82 6.92 -8.89
C GLU A 45 -10.21 7.33 -7.48
N ARG A 46 -11.32 8.08 -7.33
CA ARG A 46 -11.80 8.50 -6.01
C ARG A 46 -12.22 7.32 -5.14
N ILE A 47 -12.86 6.30 -5.71
CA ILE A 47 -13.20 5.07 -4.99
C ILE A 47 -11.93 4.35 -4.54
N HIS A 48 -10.94 4.23 -5.44
CA HIS A 48 -9.69 3.56 -5.15
C HIS A 48 -8.90 4.23 -4.03
N MET A 49 -8.76 5.55 -4.09
CA MET A 49 -7.96 6.32 -3.14
C MET A 49 -8.64 6.48 -1.78
N ASN A 50 -9.96 6.67 -1.75
CA ASN A 50 -10.65 7.11 -0.52
C ASN A 50 -11.52 6.02 0.13
N VAL A 51 -12.00 5.04 -0.63
CA VAL A 51 -13.04 4.10 -0.14
C VAL A 51 -12.50 2.68 -0.03
N ALA A 52 -11.87 2.19 -1.10
CA ALA A 52 -11.53 0.79 -1.26
C ALA A 52 -10.15 0.62 -1.91
N SER A 53 -9.12 1.17 -1.28
CA SER A 53 -7.74 0.88 -1.70
C SER A 53 -7.46 -0.63 -1.66
N TYR A 54 -6.49 -1.11 -2.44
CA TYR A 54 -6.15 -2.53 -2.47
C TYR A 54 -5.85 -3.10 -1.07
N GLY A 55 -5.16 -2.33 -0.22
CA GLY A 55 -4.90 -2.73 1.17
C GLY A 55 -6.18 -2.90 2.00
N THR A 56 -7.20 -2.06 1.78
CA THR A 56 -8.51 -2.18 2.43
C THR A 56 -9.27 -3.40 1.93
N GLN A 57 -9.26 -3.65 0.62
CA GLN A 57 -9.90 -4.81 0.01
C GLN A 57 -9.25 -6.12 0.49
N LEU A 58 -7.92 -6.23 0.39
CA LEU A 58 -7.15 -7.37 0.88
C LEU A 58 -7.37 -7.60 2.38
N GLY A 59 -7.39 -6.53 3.19
CA GLY A 59 -7.68 -6.64 4.61
C GLY A 59 -9.07 -7.20 4.91
N LYS A 60 -10.09 -6.93 4.09
CA LYS A 60 -11.42 -7.56 4.21
C LYS A 60 -11.37 -9.04 3.84
N ILE A 61 -10.68 -9.40 2.76
CA ILE A 61 -10.55 -10.79 2.31
C ILE A 61 -9.81 -11.64 3.35
N LEU A 62 -8.66 -11.18 3.84
CA LEU A 62 -7.88 -11.91 4.86
C LEU A 62 -8.67 -12.16 6.14
N ARG A 63 -9.44 -11.16 6.60
CA ARG A 63 -10.35 -11.33 7.74
C ARG A 63 -11.46 -12.34 7.47
N ALA A 64 -12.05 -12.33 6.27
CA ALA A 64 -13.08 -13.31 5.92
C ALA A 64 -12.52 -14.74 5.91
N LEU A 65 -11.30 -14.93 5.39
CA LEU A 65 -10.61 -16.21 5.40
C LEU A 65 -10.28 -16.68 6.82
N ASP A 66 -9.77 -15.79 7.68
CA ASP A 66 -9.51 -16.08 9.10
C ASP A 66 -10.80 -16.52 9.84
N ILE A 67 -11.90 -15.77 9.67
CA ILE A 67 -13.20 -16.11 10.27
C ILE A 67 -13.69 -17.46 9.76
N LEU A 68 -13.58 -17.72 8.46
CA LEU A 68 -14.02 -18.98 7.86
C LEU A 68 -13.17 -20.16 8.34
N GLY A 69 -11.85 -20.03 8.36
CA GLY A 69 -10.94 -21.07 8.86
C GLY A 69 -11.23 -21.45 10.30
N LYS A 70 -11.48 -20.46 11.17
CA LYS A 70 -11.92 -20.69 12.56
C LYS A 70 -13.27 -21.41 12.62
N ALA A 71 -14.23 -21.02 11.79
CA ALA A 71 -15.55 -21.65 11.76
C ALA A 71 -15.53 -23.10 11.24
N THR A 72 -14.62 -23.42 10.31
CA THR A 72 -14.47 -24.78 9.75
C THR A 72 -13.45 -25.63 10.49
N GLY A 73 -12.76 -25.08 11.51
CA GLY A 73 -11.64 -25.75 12.18
C GLY A 73 -10.46 -26.02 11.25
N THR A 74 -10.34 -25.27 10.16
CA THR A 74 -9.25 -25.38 9.19
C THR A 74 -8.14 -24.42 9.60
N ASP A 75 -6.95 -24.98 9.84
CA ASP A 75 -5.76 -24.18 10.13
C ASP A 75 -5.28 -23.46 8.87
N LEU A 76 -5.03 -22.16 8.99
CA LEU A 76 -4.59 -21.28 7.90
C LEU A 76 -3.32 -20.51 8.29
N PRO A 77 -2.21 -21.20 8.59
CA PRO A 77 -1.03 -20.59 9.23
C PRO A 77 -0.37 -19.50 8.36
N GLU A 78 -0.43 -19.62 7.03
CA GLU A 78 0.08 -18.59 6.12
C GLU A 78 -0.78 -17.32 6.14
N ILE A 79 -2.10 -17.45 6.33
CA ILE A 79 -3.02 -16.30 6.46
C ILE A 79 -2.76 -15.59 7.79
N ASP A 80 -2.60 -16.35 8.87
CA ASP A 80 -2.28 -15.79 10.20
C ASP A 80 -0.96 -15.04 10.18
N LYS A 81 0.08 -15.65 9.58
CA LYS A 81 1.39 -15.03 9.40
C LYS A 81 1.29 -13.75 8.57
N LEU A 82 0.53 -13.77 7.48
CA LEU A 82 0.36 -12.59 6.63
C LEU A 82 -0.37 -11.46 7.37
N ILE A 83 -1.44 -11.76 8.12
CA ILE A 83 -2.14 -10.79 8.96
C ILE A 83 -1.20 -10.18 10.00
N ALA A 84 -0.39 -11.01 10.66
CA ALA A 84 0.58 -10.56 11.65
C ALA A 84 1.62 -9.61 11.03
N SER A 85 2.22 -9.97 9.90
CA SER A 85 3.19 -9.13 9.19
C SER A 85 2.61 -7.79 8.76
N VAL A 86 1.39 -7.77 8.21
CA VAL A 86 0.72 -6.52 7.82
C VAL A 86 0.47 -5.61 9.03
N ASN A 87 0.10 -6.19 10.18
CA ASN A 87 -0.12 -5.40 11.40
C ASN A 87 1.20 -4.86 11.96
N ALA A 88 2.30 -5.61 11.88
CA ALA A 88 3.62 -5.16 12.27
C ALA A 88 4.08 -3.96 11.43
N GLU A 89 3.97 -4.06 10.10
CA GLU A 89 4.32 -2.96 9.17
C GLU A 89 3.50 -1.69 9.46
N LYS A 90 2.19 -1.83 9.70
CA LYS A 90 1.33 -0.70 10.06
C LYS A 90 1.71 -0.08 11.40
N ALA A 91 2.15 -0.88 12.36
CA ALA A 91 2.59 -0.38 13.65
C ALA A 91 3.90 0.40 13.53
N GLU A 92 4.85 -0.11 12.76
CA GLU A 92 6.11 0.56 12.45
C GLU A 92 5.87 1.90 11.74
N ALA A 93 5.08 1.90 10.66
CA ALA A 93 4.76 3.13 9.93
C ALA A 93 4.09 4.19 10.81
N ARG A 94 3.18 3.79 11.72
CA ARG A 94 2.57 4.71 12.70
C ARG A 94 3.59 5.25 13.70
N GLY A 95 4.54 4.42 14.12
CA GLY A 95 5.64 4.82 15.00
C GLY A 95 6.53 5.88 14.34
N THR A 96 6.94 5.64 13.10
CA THR A 96 7.73 6.59 12.31
C THR A 96 7.00 7.92 12.12
N LEU A 97 5.74 7.88 11.68
CA LEU A 97 4.93 9.10 11.48
C LEU A 97 4.76 9.88 12.79
N ARG A 98 4.59 9.19 13.92
CA ARG A 98 4.55 9.83 15.23
C ARG A 98 5.87 10.52 15.58
N ALA A 99 6.99 9.83 15.42
CA ALA A 99 8.31 10.39 15.72
C ALA A 99 8.61 11.63 14.84
N GLU A 100 8.24 11.58 13.56
CA GLU A 100 8.35 12.71 12.64
C GLU A 100 7.47 13.90 13.07
N ALA A 101 6.23 13.63 13.48
CA ALA A 101 5.32 14.66 13.99
C ALA A 101 5.85 15.30 15.29
N GLU A 102 6.35 14.49 16.24
CA GLU A 102 6.97 14.97 17.47
C GLU A 102 8.20 15.85 17.16
N ALA A 103 9.09 15.41 16.27
CA ALA A 103 10.24 16.20 15.85
C ALA A 103 9.84 17.50 15.11
N ALA A 104 8.77 17.47 14.32
CA ALA A 104 8.23 18.65 13.66
C ALA A 104 7.65 19.65 14.67
N LEU A 105 6.91 19.19 15.67
CA LEU A 105 6.37 20.04 16.74
C LEU A 105 7.48 20.67 17.57
N GLU A 106 8.54 19.93 17.91
CA GLU A 106 9.69 20.49 18.63
C GLU A 106 10.48 21.51 17.81
N ARG A 107 10.51 21.37 16.48
CA ARG A 107 11.04 22.41 15.59
C ARG A 107 10.15 23.65 15.59
N LEU A 108 8.84 23.47 15.49
CA LEU A 108 7.87 24.58 15.50
C LEU A 108 7.98 25.38 16.80
N LYS A 109 7.98 24.70 17.95
CA LYS A 109 8.11 25.33 19.27
C LYS A 109 9.35 26.22 19.42
N ARG A 110 10.46 25.86 18.78
CA ARG A 110 11.72 26.64 18.84
C ARG A 110 11.71 27.87 17.95
N VAL A 111 11.01 27.82 16.82
CA VAL A 111 11.02 28.90 15.81
C VAL A 111 9.84 29.85 15.99
N ASP A 112 8.68 29.31 16.37
CA ASP A 112 7.41 30.02 16.52
C ASP A 112 6.57 29.38 17.66
N PRO A 113 6.76 29.84 18.90
CA PRO A 113 6.02 29.33 20.06
C PRO A 113 4.51 29.58 19.98
N ASP A 114 4.08 30.67 19.34
CA ASP A 114 2.67 31.05 19.24
C ASP A 114 1.94 30.11 18.26
N ALA A 115 2.54 29.83 17.09
CA ALA A 115 2.01 28.85 16.15
C ALA A 115 2.02 27.42 16.73
N TRP A 116 3.01 27.09 17.56
CA TRP A 116 3.02 25.80 18.27
C TRP A 116 1.85 25.67 19.25
N ALA A 117 1.53 26.74 19.99
CA ALA A 117 0.39 26.76 20.92
C ALA A 117 -0.95 26.57 20.16
N GLU A 118 -1.10 27.20 19.00
CA GLU A 118 -2.29 27.04 18.15
C GLU A 118 -2.49 25.60 17.66
N VAL A 119 -1.43 24.93 17.20
CA VAL A 119 -1.50 23.54 16.68
C VAL A 119 -1.68 22.52 17.81
N THR A 120 -1.17 22.78 19.00
CA THR A 120 -1.27 21.86 20.15
C THR A 120 -2.47 22.13 21.06
N GLY A 121 -3.14 23.28 20.93
CA GLY A 121 -4.23 23.72 21.80
C GLY A 121 -3.78 24.04 23.23
N ALA A 122 -2.52 24.43 23.41
CA ALA A 122 -1.87 24.73 24.69
C ALA A 122 -1.95 26.21 25.08
#